data_AF-A0A8J8NTT5-F1
#
_entry.id   AF-A0A8J8NTT5-F1
#
_cell.length_a   1.000
_cell.length_b   1.000
_cell.length_c   1.000
_cell.angle_alpha   90.00
_cell.angle_beta   90.00
_cell.angle_gamma   90.00
#
_symmetry.space_group_name_H-M   'P 1'
#
loop_
_entity.id
_entity.type
_entity.pdbx_description
1 polymer ?
#
loop_
_entity_poly.entity_id
_entity_poly.type
_entity_poly.pdbx_seq_one_letter_code
_entity_poly.pdbx_strand_id
1 'polypeptide(L)'
;MNTSYSPLEDDINEQVLQAALQDEKEFGQTQTQIYDDEQTQSNDYTAFYQKQLESVLQRRVEVNPIQTQTEIDPAEPMQDDPLTFMDVKHSQKPIIEQPKPTQQEAPKAPPVSENPPPKSAAISQMDQLFDFHQSYDADKVTQKELCSDHGLRKTSYCLECQKYICDRCLPMSKHSEHKTQHLSVIAFKVFQAVTNEFQQFEKNIGFVQEVRPHEWKTLIRDKLIKFFDMINERLKVLKEFSFKQLNAVIKSMNYTQLQKDIGDLEKCQDLIKNNYHTLKQAFENNHFSQIASRQKHYRAFIESLEILNLQGQNCREMVNSKLGHIKKIEQNLDRLKLKIKEKILEDKKLMTFQVSQELQQEQNQDTNKHLYITAFSVYVQEKKAQIATQNPKWSLLQVIAYLQERWSKEDPRVRDNYQGRAERMAQEFKMNLINQNNDYQKNGLNPVADVQKAVNASVNLTGTKRIFNIFYCQDIKPSEAQKSSVQLVPRKSNDSDEKYERRRQEKMLLKKKLIMQQKRANERAQAERVIIKNHRFSSEQKPQQYVKVRHNIPY
;
A
#
# COMPACT_ATOMS: atom_id res chain seq x y z
N MET A 1 8.62 37.60 -3.83
CA MET A 1 9.43 37.17 -4.98
C MET A 1 8.50 36.61 -6.05
N ASN A 2 8.87 36.66 -7.33
CA ASN A 2 8.07 36.02 -8.38
C ASN A 2 8.34 34.51 -8.34
N THR A 3 7.38 33.72 -7.88
CA THR A 3 7.40 32.26 -8.02
C THR A 3 7.12 31.91 -9.48
N SER A 4 8.15 31.49 -10.22
CA SER A 4 8.01 30.99 -11.58
C SER A 4 7.21 29.69 -11.58
N TYR A 5 5.95 29.76 -12.00
CA TYR A 5 5.14 28.58 -12.30
C TYR A 5 5.84 27.73 -13.37
N SER A 6 5.92 26.41 -13.16
CA SER A 6 6.54 25.48 -14.11
C SER A 6 5.47 24.91 -15.04
N PRO A 7 5.47 25.21 -16.36
CA PRO A 7 4.40 24.76 -17.27
C PRO A 7 4.24 23.23 -17.35
N LEU A 8 5.31 22.49 -17.05
CA LEU A 8 5.38 21.03 -17.19
C LEU A 8 4.45 20.24 -16.26
N GLU A 9 3.96 20.83 -15.15
CA GLU A 9 2.98 20.14 -14.30
C GLU A 9 1.55 20.23 -14.87
N ASP A 10 1.21 21.31 -15.58
CA ASP A 10 -0.13 21.47 -16.17
C ASP A 10 -0.29 20.58 -17.42
N ASP A 11 0.73 20.51 -18.30
CA ASP A 11 0.74 19.63 -19.49
C ASP A 11 0.46 18.15 -19.14
N ILE A 12 1.06 17.64 -18.05
CA ILE A 12 0.90 16.25 -17.62
C ILE A 12 -0.53 16.00 -17.09
N ASN A 13 -1.09 16.96 -16.34
CA ASN A 13 -2.46 16.86 -15.86
C ASN A 13 -3.46 16.96 -17.02
N GLU A 14 -3.20 17.79 -18.03
CA GLU A 14 -4.06 17.88 -19.21
C GLU A 14 -4.02 16.60 -20.06
N GLN A 15 -2.83 16.01 -20.30
CA GLN A 15 -2.75 14.73 -21.03
C GLN A 15 -3.48 13.59 -20.31
N VAL A 16 -3.38 13.51 -18.98
CA VAL A 16 -4.14 12.51 -18.17
C VAL A 16 -5.65 12.78 -18.23
N LEU A 17 -6.08 14.05 -18.25
CA LEU A 17 -7.48 14.43 -18.38
C LEU A 17 -8.03 14.11 -19.78
N GLN A 18 -7.28 14.42 -20.85
CA GLN A 18 -7.64 14.10 -22.23
C GLN A 18 -7.74 12.59 -22.44
N ALA A 19 -6.78 11.79 -21.92
CA ALA A 19 -6.85 10.34 -21.97
C ALA A 19 -8.09 9.77 -21.26
N ALA A 20 -8.46 10.31 -20.09
CA ALA A 20 -9.68 9.90 -19.39
C ALA A 20 -10.97 10.27 -20.15
N LEU A 21 -10.98 11.41 -20.86
CA LEU A 21 -12.09 11.82 -21.72
C LEU A 21 -12.18 11.00 -23.01
N GLN A 22 -11.06 10.44 -23.49
CA GLN A 22 -11.01 9.49 -24.61
C GLN A 22 -11.66 8.16 -24.19
N ASP A 23 -11.25 7.59 -23.04
CA ASP A 23 -11.84 6.39 -22.43
C ASP A 23 -13.36 6.55 -22.22
N GLU A 24 -13.81 7.70 -21.70
CA GLU A 24 -15.25 7.97 -21.50
C GLU A 24 -16.02 8.06 -22.84
N LYS A 25 -15.42 8.58 -23.92
CA LYS A 25 -16.03 8.60 -25.26
C LYS A 25 -16.14 7.21 -25.88
N GLU A 26 -15.08 6.41 -25.85
CA GLU A 26 -15.09 5.06 -26.42
C GLU A 26 -16.05 4.14 -25.65
N PHE A 27 -16.05 4.22 -24.32
CA PHE A 27 -17.01 3.48 -23.48
C PHE A 27 -18.46 3.92 -23.73
N GLY A 28 -18.70 5.22 -23.94
CA GLY A 28 -20.01 5.75 -24.33
C GLY A 28 -20.49 5.24 -25.69
N GLN A 29 -19.68 5.40 -26.74
CA GLN A 29 -20.02 4.99 -28.11
C GLN A 29 -20.33 3.49 -28.20
N THR A 30 -19.51 2.66 -27.56
CA THR A 30 -19.71 1.20 -27.49
C THR A 30 -21.06 0.83 -26.84
N GLN A 31 -21.56 1.66 -25.92
CA GLN A 31 -22.84 1.40 -25.23
C GLN A 31 -24.07 1.98 -25.94
N THR A 32 -23.93 3.05 -26.72
CA THR A 32 -25.04 3.53 -27.57
C THR A 32 -25.40 2.47 -28.61
N GLN A 33 -24.41 1.88 -29.28
CA GLN A 33 -24.66 0.80 -30.27
C GLN A 33 -25.40 -0.39 -29.65
N ILE A 34 -25.02 -0.83 -28.44
CA ILE A 34 -25.71 -1.91 -27.74
C ILE A 34 -27.19 -1.57 -27.48
N TYR A 35 -27.53 -0.31 -27.22
CA TYR A 35 -28.91 0.11 -26.95
C TYR A 35 -29.78 0.16 -28.21
N ASP A 36 -29.21 0.57 -29.34
CA ASP A 36 -29.88 0.58 -30.65
C ASP A 36 -30.06 -0.86 -31.21
N ASP A 37 -29.07 -1.73 -30.99
CA ASP A 37 -29.16 -3.18 -31.26
C ASP A 37 -30.21 -3.87 -30.35
N GLU A 38 -30.33 -3.49 -29.08
CA GLU A 38 -31.37 -4.02 -28.18
C GLU A 38 -32.78 -3.55 -28.58
N GLN A 39 -32.96 -2.34 -29.11
CA GLN A 39 -34.25 -1.89 -29.65
C GLN A 39 -34.68 -2.65 -30.90
N THR A 40 -33.75 -2.92 -31.83
CA THR A 40 -34.07 -3.68 -33.05
C THR A 40 -34.41 -5.14 -32.73
N GLN A 41 -33.63 -5.80 -31.85
CA GLN A 41 -33.92 -7.18 -31.41
C GLN A 41 -35.26 -7.30 -30.66
N SER A 42 -35.68 -6.28 -29.91
CA SER A 42 -36.98 -6.30 -29.22
C SER A 42 -38.19 -6.26 -30.16
N ASN A 43 -38.04 -5.68 -31.35
CA ASN A 43 -39.09 -5.68 -32.38
C ASN A 43 -39.16 -7.06 -33.09
N ASP A 44 -38.00 -7.67 -33.34
CA ASP A 44 -37.89 -8.96 -34.04
C ASP A 44 -38.58 -10.11 -33.28
N TYR A 45 -38.50 -10.13 -31.94
CA TYR A 45 -39.24 -11.09 -31.11
C TYR A 45 -40.79 -10.99 -31.29
N THR A 46 -41.30 -9.79 -31.55
CA THR A 46 -42.74 -9.56 -31.78
C THR A 46 -43.16 -10.13 -33.14
N ALA A 47 -42.34 -9.93 -34.18
CA ALA A 47 -42.55 -10.51 -35.50
C ALA A 47 -42.43 -12.05 -35.49
N PHE A 48 -41.47 -12.59 -34.74
CA PHE A 48 -41.32 -14.04 -34.52
C PHE A 48 -42.57 -14.65 -33.86
N TYR A 49 -43.12 -14.00 -32.83
CA TYR A 49 -44.33 -14.48 -32.16
C TYR A 49 -45.57 -14.45 -33.09
N GLN A 50 -45.74 -13.40 -33.90
CA GLN A 50 -46.82 -13.36 -34.90
C GLN A 50 -46.66 -14.49 -35.93
N LYS A 51 -45.44 -14.73 -36.44
CA LYS A 51 -45.14 -15.79 -37.41
C LYS A 51 -45.34 -17.21 -36.86
N GLN A 52 -45.05 -17.44 -35.57
CA GLN A 52 -45.40 -18.68 -34.87
C GLN A 52 -46.91 -18.87 -34.80
N LEU A 53 -47.66 -17.81 -34.45
CA LEU A 53 -49.12 -17.84 -34.37
C LEU A 53 -49.76 -18.16 -35.74
N GLU A 54 -49.25 -17.54 -36.81
CA GLU A 54 -49.66 -17.84 -38.18
C GLU A 54 -49.35 -19.28 -38.60
N SER A 55 -48.18 -19.83 -38.23
CA SER A 55 -47.84 -21.23 -38.52
C SER A 55 -48.76 -22.25 -37.82
N VAL A 56 -49.25 -21.93 -36.62
CA VAL A 56 -50.26 -22.76 -35.91
C VAL A 56 -51.63 -22.63 -36.58
N LEU A 57 -52.00 -21.43 -37.02
CA LEU A 57 -53.27 -21.18 -37.72
C LEU A 57 -53.29 -21.77 -39.15
N GLN A 58 -52.16 -21.81 -39.87
CA GLN A 58 -52.03 -22.43 -41.18
C GLN A 58 -52.14 -23.96 -41.11
N ARG A 59 -51.49 -24.61 -40.12
CA ARG A 59 -51.66 -26.05 -39.87
C ARG A 59 -53.12 -26.45 -39.59
N ARG A 60 -53.97 -25.50 -39.15
CA ARG A 60 -55.43 -25.71 -39.00
C ARG A 60 -56.18 -25.88 -40.33
N VAL A 61 -55.60 -25.41 -41.44
CA VAL A 61 -56.17 -25.50 -42.80
C VAL A 61 -55.76 -26.81 -43.47
N GLU A 62 -54.53 -27.28 -43.23
CA GLU A 62 -53.94 -28.43 -43.92
C GLU A 62 -54.37 -29.80 -43.36
N VAL A 63 -54.81 -29.89 -42.09
CA VAL A 63 -55.23 -31.16 -41.45
C VAL A 63 -56.67 -31.54 -41.81
N ASN A 64 -56.91 -31.65 -43.13
CA ASN A 64 -57.95 -32.42 -43.81
C ASN A 64 -57.44 -32.58 -45.26
N PRO A 65 -56.97 -33.78 -45.69
CA PRO A 65 -57.69 -35.03 -45.49
C PRO A 65 -56.94 -36.10 -44.68
N ILE A 66 -57.59 -37.27 -44.52
CA ILE A 66 -57.06 -38.46 -43.83
C ILE A 66 -56.28 -39.33 -44.83
N GLN A 67 -55.05 -39.70 -44.49
CA GLN A 67 -54.42 -40.96 -44.93
C GLN A 67 -53.39 -41.44 -43.88
N THR A 68 -52.95 -42.69 -43.96
CA THR A 68 -52.33 -43.46 -42.86
C THR A 68 -51.02 -44.15 -43.26
N GLN A 69 -50.33 -44.72 -42.26
CA GLN A 69 -49.03 -45.46 -42.28
C GLN A 69 -47.81 -44.53 -42.06
N THR A 70 -46.87 -44.71 -41.12
CA THR A 70 -46.20 -45.84 -40.41
C THR A 70 -45.00 -46.47 -41.15
N GLU A 71 -43.78 -46.14 -40.72
CA GLU A 71 -42.66 -47.09 -40.47
C GLU A 71 -41.55 -46.45 -39.60
N ILE A 72 -40.56 -47.25 -39.14
CA ILE A 72 -39.78 -47.03 -37.90
C ILE A 72 -38.31 -47.52 -38.01
N ASP A 73 -37.35 -46.72 -37.49
CA ASP A 73 -35.96 -47.04 -37.05
C ASP A 73 -34.96 -47.71 -38.06
N PRO A 74 -33.66 -47.97 -37.71
CA PRO A 74 -32.77 -47.45 -36.63
C PRO A 74 -31.43 -46.85 -37.15
N ALA A 75 -30.48 -46.57 -36.24
CA ALA A 75 -29.09 -46.12 -36.49
C ALA A 75 -28.03 -47.08 -35.87
N GLU A 76 -26.73 -46.96 -36.21
CA GLU A 76 -25.58 -47.63 -35.52
C GLU A 76 -24.20 -46.90 -35.76
N PRO A 77 -23.02 -47.28 -35.16
CA PRO A 77 -22.19 -46.28 -34.43
C PRO A 77 -20.63 -46.34 -34.57
N MET A 78 -19.96 -45.49 -33.76
CA MET A 78 -18.61 -45.55 -33.11
C MET A 78 -17.40 -46.35 -33.66
N GLN A 79 -16.19 -45.76 -33.52
CA GLN A 79 -14.88 -46.42 -33.29
C GLN A 79 -13.90 -45.53 -32.47
N ASP A 80 -12.82 -46.10 -31.91
CA ASP A 80 -11.90 -45.50 -30.91
C ASP A 80 -10.37 -45.70 -31.22
N ASP A 81 -9.50 -45.10 -30.38
CA ASP A 81 -8.17 -45.61 -29.91
C ASP A 81 -6.85 -45.32 -30.76
N PRO A 82 -5.58 -45.66 -30.33
CA PRO A 82 -4.75 -44.75 -29.49
C PRO A 82 -3.18 -44.68 -29.69
N LEU A 83 -2.51 -43.82 -28.89
CA LEU A 83 -1.16 -43.89 -28.23
C LEU A 83 0.19 -44.18 -28.96
N THR A 84 1.29 -43.48 -28.56
CA THR A 84 2.71 -43.99 -28.56
C THR A 84 3.70 -43.16 -27.67
N PHE A 85 5.04 -43.41 -27.72
CA PHE A 85 5.94 -43.54 -26.54
C PHE A 85 7.45 -43.11 -26.75
N MET A 86 8.30 -42.98 -25.69
CA MET A 86 9.77 -43.39 -25.59
C MET A 86 10.59 -42.89 -24.34
N ASP A 87 11.94 -43.07 -24.30
CA ASP A 87 12.92 -42.89 -23.17
C ASP A 87 14.28 -42.26 -23.68
N VAL A 88 15.27 -42.04 -22.77
CA VAL A 88 16.75 -42.36 -22.89
C VAL A 88 17.79 -41.25 -22.52
N LYS A 89 18.40 -41.33 -21.29
CA LYS A 89 19.86 -41.37 -20.80
C LYS A 89 20.96 -40.40 -21.37
N HIS A 90 22.15 -40.06 -20.80
CA HIS A 90 23.00 -40.37 -19.58
C HIS A 90 23.75 -39.07 -19.05
N SER A 91 25.01 -38.88 -18.52
CA SER A 91 26.33 -39.57 -18.31
C SER A 91 27.21 -38.92 -17.16
N GLN A 92 28.57 -39.04 -17.06
CA GLN A 92 29.42 -38.60 -15.89
C GLN A 92 30.91 -38.11 -16.08
N LYS A 93 31.40 -37.19 -15.19
CA LYS A 93 32.77 -37.05 -14.52
C LYS A 93 34.07 -36.78 -15.36
N PRO A 94 35.35 -36.60 -14.83
CA PRO A 94 35.93 -36.52 -13.43
C PRO A 94 37.10 -35.47 -13.09
N ILE A 95 37.37 -35.24 -11.76
CA ILE A 95 38.65 -35.15 -10.93
C ILE A 95 39.87 -34.18 -11.24
N ILE A 96 40.48 -33.56 -10.18
CA ILE A 96 41.95 -33.42 -9.81
C ILE A 96 42.16 -32.63 -8.45
N GLU A 97 43.37 -32.60 -7.84
CA GLU A 97 43.65 -32.34 -6.38
C GLU A 97 44.83 -31.38 -5.97
N GLN A 98 44.73 -30.80 -4.73
CA GLN A 98 45.80 -30.43 -3.73
C GLN A 98 46.88 -29.34 -4.08
N PRO A 99 47.78 -28.84 -3.14
CA PRO A 99 48.02 -29.12 -1.69
C PRO A 99 48.06 -27.85 -0.75
N LYS A 100 48.68 -27.93 0.45
CA LYS A 100 48.61 -26.94 1.59
C LYS A 100 49.86 -26.88 2.53
N PRO A 101 50.18 -25.72 3.15
CA PRO A 101 50.90 -25.55 4.44
C PRO A 101 50.02 -24.90 5.57
N THR A 102 50.28 -24.82 6.90
CA THR A 102 51.38 -25.20 7.85
C THR A 102 52.43 -24.09 8.13
N GLN A 103 52.76 -23.61 9.36
CA GLN A 103 52.23 -23.63 10.75
C GLN A 103 53.07 -22.63 11.62
N GLN A 104 52.69 -22.27 12.88
CA GLN A 104 53.52 -21.93 14.09
C GLN A 104 52.84 -20.98 15.13
N GLU A 105 53.41 -20.83 16.34
CA GLU A 105 52.74 -20.36 17.59
C GLU A 105 53.58 -19.45 18.54
N ALA A 106 52.90 -18.84 19.54
CA ALA A 106 53.41 -18.39 20.87
C ALA A 106 54.34 -17.12 20.93
N PRO A 107 54.62 -16.52 22.12
CA PRO A 107 54.18 -16.80 23.50
C PRO A 107 53.48 -15.61 24.25
N LYS A 108 53.36 -15.69 25.60
CA LYS A 108 52.64 -14.74 26.51
C LYS A 108 53.56 -14.07 27.55
N ALA A 109 53.19 -12.89 28.08
CA ALA A 109 53.30 -12.39 29.48
C ALA A 109 53.26 -10.83 29.53
N PRO A 110 53.17 -10.15 30.71
CA PRO A 110 52.41 -10.40 31.95
C PRO A 110 51.37 -9.26 32.24
N PRO A 111 50.58 -9.27 33.34
CA PRO A 111 49.59 -8.22 33.63
C PRO A 111 50.11 -7.04 34.49
N VAL A 112 49.47 -5.87 34.38
CA VAL A 112 49.64 -4.68 35.25
C VAL A 112 48.25 -4.16 35.67
N SER A 113 48.18 -3.51 36.83
CA SER A 113 46.94 -3.18 37.57
C SER A 113 46.44 -1.73 37.39
N GLU A 114 45.34 -1.43 38.10
CA GLU A 114 44.81 -0.12 38.53
C GLU A 114 43.68 0.54 37.72
N ASN A 115 42.90 1.37 38.43
CA ASN A 115 41.48 1.62 38.16
C ASN A 115 41.22 2.84 37.24
N PRO A 116 40.25 2.76 36.30
CA PRO A 116 39.83 3.90 35.50
C PRO A 116 38.89 4.87 36.26
N PRO A 117 38.90 6.18 35.94
CA PRO A 117 37.96 7.17 36.51
C PRO A 117 36.49 6.96 36.10
N PRO A 118 35.52 7.63 36.76
CA PRO A 118 34.10 7.50 36.42
C PRO A 118 33.77 8.04 35.02
N LYS A 119 32.88 7.34 34.32
CA LYS A 119 32.47 7.65 32.93
C LYS A 119 31.57 8.88 32.89
N SER A 120 32.00 9.94 32.22
CA SER A 120 31.13 11.06 31.84
C SER A 120 30.12 10.62 30.77
N ALA A 121 28.88 11.11 30.87
CA ALA A 121 27.90 10.99 29.81
C ALA A 121 28.19 12.00 28.69
N ALA A 122 27.85 11.67 27.44
CA ALA A 122 27.97 12.59 26.32
C ALA A 122 26.87 13.66 26.40
N ILE A 123 27.21 14.82 26.97
CA ILE A 123 26.36 16.02 27.02
C ILE A 123 26.04 16.47 25.59
N SER A 124 24.79 16.84 25.29
CA SER A 124 24.39 17.24 23.93
C SER A 124 25.17 18.47 23.46
N GLN A 125 25.38 18.63 22.16
CA GLN A 125 26.02 19.83 21.61
C GLN A 125 25.19 21.10 21.86
N MET A 126 23.86 20.97 21.97
CA MET A 126 22.98 22.07 22.39
C MET A 126 23.15 22.39 23.88
N ASP A 127 23.23 21.37 24.74
CA ASP A 127 23.44 21.55 26.18
C ASP A 127 24.80 22.22 26.44
N GLN A 128 25.86 21.82 25.72
CA GLN A 128 27.18 22.46 25.78
C GLN A 128 27.13 23.95 25.39
N LEU A 129 26.24 24.35 24.47
CA LEU A 129 26.03 25.75 24.10
C LEU A 129 25.29 26.53 25.21
N PHE A 130 24.31 25.91 25.86
CA PHE A 130 23.64 26.49 27.03
C PHE A 130 24.56 26.57 28.26
N ASP A 131 25.40 25.57 28.50
CA ASP A 131 26.42 25.57 29.56
C ASP A 131 27.49 26.63 29.30
N PHE A 132 27.93 26.79 28.05
CA PHE A 132 28.80 27.90 27.64
C PHE A 132 28.12 29.25 27.91
N HIS A 133 26.86 29.43 27.50
CA HIS A 133 26.16 30.71 27.73
C HIS A 133 25.96 31.01 29.22
N GLN A 134 25.66 30.02 30.05
CA GLN A 134 25.50 30.17 31.51
C GLN A 134 26.84 30.41 32.23
N SER A 135 27.95 29.90 31.71
CA SER A 135 29.30 30.15 32.26
C SER A 135 29.98 31.40 31.70
N TYR A 136 29.46 31.98 30.61
CA TYR A 136 29.94 33.22 30.01
C TYR A 136 29.50 34.45 30.82
N ASP A 137 30.29 34.78 31.84
CA ASP A 137 30.16 36.01 32.62
C ASP A 137 30.80 37.19 31.87
N ALA A 138 29.97 38.03 31.26
CA ALA A 138 30.41 39.17 30.45
C ALA A 138 31.19 40.23 31.27
N ASP A 139 30.87 40.41 32.56
CA ASP A 139 31.53 41.39 33.42
C ASP A 139 32.96 40.95 33.74
N LYS A 140 33.17 39.65 34.00
CA LYS A 140 34.52 39.06 34.18
C LYS A 140 35.40 39.25 32.93
N VAL A 141 34.84 39.14 31.73
CA VAL A 141 35.58 39.29 30.45
C VAL A 141 36.15 40.71 30.27
N THR A 142 35.60 41.72 30.94
CA THR A 142 36.15 43.10 30.90
C THR A 142 37.44 43.27 31.70
N GLN A 143 37.76 42.35 32.61
CA GLN A 143 38.93 42.47 33.49
C GLN A 143 40.23 42.24 32.70
N LYS A 144 41.18 43.17 32.83
CA LYS A 144 42.47 43.12 32.13
C LYS A 144 43.32 41.98 32.66
N GLU A 145 43.35 40.84 31.98
CA GLU A 145 44.25 39.75 32.36
C GLU A 145 45.72 40.19 32.28
N LEU A 146 46.40 40.13 33.43
CA LEU A 146 47.82 40.42 33.58
C LEU A 146 48.63 39.12 33.55
N CYS A 147 49.87 39.20 33.08
CA CYS A 147 50.86 38.14 33.17
C CYS A 147 51.32 37.98 34.63
N SER A 148 51.29 36.75 35.16
CA SER A 148 51.72 36.39 36.52
C SER A 148 53.14 36.88 36.83
N ASP A 149 54.04 36.77 35.86
CA ASP A 149 55.48 36.91 36.05
C ASP A 149 55.93 38.38 35.97
N HIS A 150 55.08 39.26 35.42
CA HIS A 150 55.46 40.63 35.03
C HIS A 150 54.43 41.72 35.36
N GLY A 151 53.20 41.38 35.75
CA GLY A 151 52.12 42.36 36.00
C GLY A 151 51.63 43.13 34.76
N LEU A 152 52.18 42.86 33.58
CA LEU A 152 51.81 43.51 32.31
C LEU A 152 50.65 42.76 31.64
N ARG A 153 49.82 43.49 30.87
CA ARG A 153 48.72 42.91 30.08
C ARG A 153 49.22 41.78 29.19
N LYS A 154 48.48 40.66 29.12
CA LYS A 154 48.71 39.61 28.11
C LYS A 154 48.40 40.16 26.71
N THR A 155 49.31 39.96 25.76
CA THR A 155 49.24 40.50 24.39
C THR A 155 49.41 39.43 23.33
N SER A 156 50.13 38.34 23.61
CA SER A 156 50.40 37.26 22.67
C SER A 156 50.09 35.89 23.26
N TYR A 157 49.83 34.91 22.39
CA TYR A 157 49.73 33.49 22.73
C TYR A 157 50.92 32.74 22.15
N CYS A 158 51.65 32.01 22.98
CA CYS A 158 52.75 31.13 22.57
C CYS A 158 52.20 29.75 22.21
N LEU A 159 52.44 29.29 20.96
CA LEU A 159 51.85 28.06 20.45
C LEU A 159 52.48 26.81 21.08
N GLU A 160 53.80 26.78 21.29
CA GLU A 160 54.48 25.62 21.89
C GLU A 160 54.20 25.52 23.40
N CYS A 161 54.14 26.66 24.12
CA CYS A 161 53.85 26.67 25.55
C CYS A 161 52.35 26.67 25.88
N GLN A 162 51.47 26.81 24.87
CA GLN A 162 50.01 26.92 24.98
C GLN A 162 49.54 27.98 26.01
N LYS A 163 50.30 29.08 26.15
CA LYS A 163 50.12 30.09 27.21
C LYS A 163 50.00 31.50 26.67
N TYR A 164 49.15 32.27 27.33
CA TYR A 164 49.00 33.72 27.13
C TYR A 164 50.11 34.46 27.87
N ILE A 165 50.84 35.31 27.15
CA ILE A 165 52.04 36.01 27.61
C ILE A 165 51.97 37.52 27.29
N CYS A 166 52.74 38.34 28.00
CA CYS A 166 52.91 39.76 27.69
C CYS A 166 54.16 40.01 26.83
N ASP A 167 54.31 41.22 26.29
CA ASP A 167 55.42 41.56 25.40
C ASP A 167 56.81 41.39 26.05
N ARG A 168 56.89 41.52 27.39
CA ARG A 168 58.13 41.31 28.15
C ARG A 168 58.54 39.85 28.25
N CYS A 169 57.62 38.90 28.05
CA CYS A 169 57.95 37.48 27.95
C CYS A 169 58.58 37.11 26.60
N LEU A 170 58.25 37.83 25.51
CA LEU A 170 58.69 37.50 24.14
C LEU A 170 60.21 37.34 24.01
N PRO A 171 61.07 38.30 24.44
CA PRO A 171 62.52 38.17 24.30
C PRO A 171 63.18 37.29 25.38
N MET A 172 62.43 36.71 26.32
CA MET A 172 63.03 35.83 27.35
C MET A 172 63.38 34.47 26.76
N SER A 173 64.45 33.84 27.25
CA SER A 173 64.95 32.53 26.82
C SER A 173 63.97 31.35 26.93
N LYS A 174 62.80 31.54 27.56
CA LYS A 174 61.69 30.57 27.61
C LYS A 174 60.72 30.67 26.42
N HIS A 175 60.82 31.72 25.61
CA HIS A 175 59.93 32.05 24.50
C HIS A 175 60.63 32.70 23.29
N SER A 176 61.92 33.01 23.35
CA SER A 176 62.66 33.77 22.32
C SER A 176 62.71 33.11 20.94
N GLU A 177 62.61 31.77 20.89
CA GLU A 177 62.58 30.98 19.65
C GLU A 177 61.16 30.45 19.33
N HIS A 178 60.16 30.79 20.15
CA HIS A 178 58.84 30.18 20.12
C HIS A 178 57.89 30.90 19.15
N LYS A 179 57.04 30.15 18.46
CA LYS A 179 56.07 30.70 17.50
C LYS A 179 54.88 31.31 18.25
N THR A 180 54.88 32.64 18.36
CA THR A 180 53.79 33.40 19.00
C THR A 180 52.83 34.00 17.98
N GLN A 181 51.55 34.13 18.36
CA GLN A 181 50.57 34.93 17.63
C GLN A 181 49.99 36.02 18.56
N HIS A 182 49.94 37.27 18.09
CA HIS A 182 49.34 38.36 18.85
C HIS A 182 47.83 38.16 19.01
N LEU A 183 47.29 38.46 20.20
CA LEU A 183 45.92 38.12 20.58
C LEU A 183 44.86 38.83 19.74
N SER A 184 45.15 40.02 19.20
CA SER A 184 44.23 40.66 18.24
C SER A 184 44.05 39.86 16.95
N VAL A 185 45.10 39.15 16.49
CA VAL A 185 45.04 38.33 15.27
C VAL A 185 44.26 37.03 15.53
N ILE A 186 44.41 36.44 16.72
CA ILE A 186 43.61 35.29 17.15
C ILE A 186 42.15 35.70 17.31
N ALA A 187 41.88 36.78 18.07
CA ALA A 187 40.53 37.29 18.30
C ALA A 187 39.82 37.67 16.99
N PHE A 188 40.51 38.31 16.04
CA PHE A 188 39.95 38.62 14.73
C PHE A 188 39.60 37.36 13.93
N LYS A 189 40.48 36.33 13.90
CA LYS A 189 40.19 35.06 13.23
C LYS A 189 39.00 34.31 13.85
N VAL A 190 38.93 34.27 15.18
CA VAL A 190 37.80 33.65 15.91
C VAL A 190 36.51 34.42 15.64
N PHE A 191 36.55 35.76 15.72
CA PHE A 191 35.40 36.61 15.40
C PHE A 191 34.93 36.43 13.95
N GLN A 192 35.85 36.36 12.99
CA GLN A 192 35.53 36.11 11.58
C GLN A 192 34.90 34.73 11.37
N ALA A 193 35.44 33.68 11.99
CA ALA A 193 34.87 32.34 11.92
C ALA A 193 33.45 32.29 12.52
N VAL A 194 33.26 32.83 13.74
CA VAL A 194 31.96 32.92 14.40
C VAL A 194 30.96 33.75 13.58
N THR A 195 31.41 34.86 12.97
CA THR A 195 30.57 35.69 12.09
C THR A 195 30.11 34.92 10.85
N ASN A 196 30.99 34.15 10.22
CA ASN A 196 30.66 33.36 9.04
C ASN A 196 29.64 32.24 9.38
N GLU A 197 29.90 31.47 10.43
CA GLU A 197 29.00 30.41 10.90
C GLU A 197 27.64 30.98 11.34
N PHE A 198 27.63 32.13 12.04
CA PHE A 198 26.40 32.81 12.43
C PHE A 198 25.60 33.30 11.21
N GLN A 199 26.25 33.89 10.19
CA GLN A 199 25.57 34.26 8.94
C GLN A 199 25.05 33.05 8.15
N GLN A 200 25.69 31.89 8.26
CA GLN A 200 25.21 30.65 7.66
C GLN A 200 24.03 30.06 8.45
N PHE A 201 24.06 30.13 9.78
CA PHE A 201 22.94 29.78 10.65
C PHE A 201 21.71 30.66 10.40
N GLU A 202 21.88 31.99 10.30
CA GLU A 202 20.79 32.94 9.99
C GLU A 202 20.13 32.64 8.62
N LYS A 203 20.92 32.30 7.59
CA LYS A 203 20.37 31.86 6.30
C LYS A 203 19.60 30.54 6.43
N ASN A 204 20.15 29.56 7.14
CA ASN A 204 19.53 28.26 7.34
C ASN A 204 18.21 28.37 8.13
N ILE A 205 18.17 29.17 9.21
CA ILE A 205 16.95 29.37 9.99
C ILE A 205 15.91 30.20 9.22
N GLY A 206 16.34 31.12 8.35
CA GLY A 206 15.48 31.80 7.39
C GLY A 206 14.73 30.81 6.49
N PHE A 207 15.42 29.88 5.83
CA PHE A 207 14.78 28.84 5.01
C PHE A 207 13.82 27.95 5.84
N VAL A 208 14.18 27.61 7.09
CA VAL A 208 13.29 26.84 7.99
C VAL A 208 12.04 27.64 8.40
N GLN A 209 12.14 28.97 8.52
CA GLN A 209 10.98 29.85 8.79
C GLN A 209 10.09 30.07 7.56
N GLU A 210 10.65 30.01 6.34
CA GLU A 210 9.86 30.02 5.09
C GLU A 210 9.02 28.75 4.92
N VAL A 211 9.46 27.61 5.42
CA VAL A 211 8.66 26.36 5.46
C VAL A 211 7.56 26.46 6.50
N ARG A 212 6.44 27.11 6.13
CA ARG A 212 5.23 27.25 6.96
C ARG A 212 4.51 25.89 7.11
N PRO A 213 4.64 25.16 8.24
CA PRO A 213 4.20 23.76 8.29
C PRO A 213 2.68 23.64 8.30
N HIS A 214 1.98 24.68 8.77
CA HIS A 214 0.52 24.74 8.75
C HIS A 214 -0.02 24.90 7.32
N GLU A 215 0.64 25.68 6.45
CA GLU A 215 0.19 25.87 5.06
C GLU A 215 0.38 24.58 4.26
N TRP A 216 1.52 23.90 4.43
CA TRP A 216 1.74 22.55 3.87
C TRP A 216 0.69 21.54 4.33
N LYS A 217 0.39 21.51 5.64
CA LYS A 217 -0.64 20.64 6.23
C LYS A 217 -2.05 20.93 5.68
N THR A 218 -2.38 22.20 5.45
CA THR A 218 -3.65 22.59 4.81
C THR A 218 -3.66 22.18 3.33
N LEU A 219 -2.61 22.51 2.56
CA LEU A 219 -2.50 22.19 1.14
C LEU A 219 -2.61 20.69 0.85
N ILE A 220 -1.92 19.84 1.62
CA ILE A 220 -2.00 18.39 1.50
C ILE A 220 -3.41 17.89 1.84
N ARG A 221 -4.03 18.43 2.89
CA ARG A 221 -5.40 18.09 3.29
C ARG A 221 -6.41 18.47 2.19
N ASP A 222 -6.29 19.65 1.61
CA ASP A 222 -7.22 20.16 0.60
C ASP A 222 -7.07 19.43 -0.74
N LYS A 223 -5.83 19.08 -1.14
CA LYS A 223 -5.58 18.19 -2.28
C LYS A 223 -6.23 16.81 -2.06
N LEU A 224 -6.09 16.23 -0.87
CA LEU A 224 -6.72 14.94 -0.52
C LEU A 224 -8.25 15.02 -0.50
N ILE A 225 -8.86 16.07 0.04
CA ILE A 225 -10.32 16.26 0.05
C ILE A 225 -10.85 16.33 -1.39
N LYS A 226 -10.27 17.19 -2.25
CA LYS A 226 -10.65 17.30 -3.66
C LYS A 226 -10.55 15.96 -4.41
N PHE A 227 -9.53 15.16 -4.11
CA PHE A 227 -9.36 13.82 -4.69
C PHE A 227 -10.46 12.84 -4.25
N PHE A 228 -10.83 12.84 -2.96
CA PHE A 228 -11.96 12.03 -2.48
C PHE A 228 -13.30 12.47 -3.07
N ASP A 229 -13.54 13.78 -3.20
CA ASP A 229 -14.78 14.30 -3.79
C ASP A 229 -14.91 13.94 -5.28
N MET A 230 -13.81 14.02 -6.04
CA MET A 230 -13.74 13.55 -7.43
C MET A 230 -14.08 12.05 -7.56
N ILE A 231 -13.55 11.20 -6.66
CA ILE A 231 -13.88 9.77 -6.62
C ILE A 231 -15.35 9.55 -6.27
N ASN A 232 -15.90 10.28 -5.31
CA ASN A 232 -17.30 10.17 -4.89
C ASN A 232 -18.28 10.53 -6.02
N GLU A 233 -18.02 11.61 -6.77
CA GLU A 233 -18.87 11.99 -7.90
C GLU A 233 -18.75 11.00 -9.07
N ARG A 234 -17.55 10.49 -9.40
CA ARG A 234 -17.41 9.41 -10.39
C ARG A 234 -18.15 8.13 -10.00
N LEU A 235 -18.09 7.73 -8.72
CA LEU A 235 -18.86 6.60 -8.20
C LEU A 235 -20.38 6.85 -8.23
N LYS A 236 -20.81 8.09 -8.01
CA LYS A 236 -22.22 8.50 -8.09
C LYS A 236 -22.76 8.45 -9.52
N VAL A 237 -22.01 8.94 -10.51
CA VAL A 237 -22.38 8.83 -11.93
C VAL A 237 -22.50 7.35 -12.35
N LEU A 238 -21.50 6.51 -12.03
CA LEU A 238 -21.54 5.07 -12.33
C LEU A 238 -22.71 4.35 -11.65
N LYS A 239 -23.03 4.72 -10.41
CA LYS A 239 -24.20 4.22 -9.68
C LYS A 239 -25.50 4.61 -10.36
N GLU A 240 -25.69 5.89 -10.67
CA GLU A 240 -26.90 6.41 -11.33
C GLU A 240 -27.09 5.79 -12.73
N PHE A 241 -26.00 5.60 -13.47
CA PHE A 241 -26.01 4.89 -14.74
C PHE A 241 -26.46 3.42 -14.60
N SER A 242 -25.89 2.70 -13.63
CA SER A 242 -26.27 1.30 -13.33
C SER A 242 -27.75 1.19 -12.94
N PHE A 243 -28.28 2.16 -12.18
CA PHE A 243 -29.70 2.22 -11.85
C PHE A 243 -30.57 2.58 -13.07
N LYS A 244 -30.11 3.41 -14.01
CA LYS A 244 -30.83 3.68 -15.27
C LYS A 244 -30.97 2.40 -16.11
N GLN A 245 -29.88 1.63 -16.28
CA GLN A 245 -29.91 0.33 -16.98
C GLN A 245 -30.85 -0.66 -16.27
N LEU A 246 -30.73 -0.85 -14.96
CA LEU A 246 -31.60 -1.75 -14.19
C LEU A 246 -33.09 -1.35 -14.31
N ASN A 247 -33.40 -0.07 -14.21
CA ASN A 247 -34.76 0.44 -14.38
C ASN A 247 -35.29 0.27 -15.81
N ALA A 248 -34.44 0.33 -16.84
CA ALA A 248 -34.83 0.02 -18.22
C ALA A 248 -35.19 -1.46 -18.37
N VAL A 249 -34.37 -2.38 -17.83
CA VAL A 249 -34.66 -3.82 -17.81
C VAL A 249 -35.97 -4.11 -17.08
N ILE A 250 -36.18 -3.55 -15.89
CA ILE A 250 -37.42 -3.71 -15.11
C ILE A 250 -38.65 -3.19 -15.86
N LYS A 251 -38.56 -2.02 -16.51
CA LYS A 251 -39.66 -1.50 -17.36
C LYS A 251 -39.94 -2.43 -18.55
N SER A 252 -38.89 -2.97 -19.18
CA SER A 252 -39.01 -3.89 -20.32
C SER A 252 -39.64 -5.25 -19.98
N MET A 253 -39.72 -5.62 -18.70
CA MET A 253 -40.41 -6.85 -18.27
C MET A 253 -41.94 -6.71 -18.24
N ASN A 254 -42.48 -5.48 -18.27
CA ASN A 254 -43.91 -5.18 -18.05
C ASN A 254 -44.54 -6.05 -16.94
N TYR A 255 -44.01 -5.94 -15.72
CA TYR A 255 -44.28 -6.86 -14.61
C TYR A 255 -45.78 -7.08 -14.35
N THR A 256 -46.61 -6.04 -14.50
CA THR A 256 -48.08 -6.13 -14.35
C THR A 256 -48.72 -7.08 -15.37
N GLN A 257 -48.25 -7.04 -16.62
CA GLN A 257 -48.73 -7.93 -17.68
C GLN A 257 -48.23 -9.36 -17.43
N LEU A 258 -46.92 -9.54 -17.15
CA LEU A 258 -46.36 -10.86 -16.82
C LEU A 258 -47.05 -11.51 -15.61
N GLN A 259 -47.36 -10.74 -14.56
CA GLN A 259 -48.10 -11.24 -13.39
C GLN A 259 -49.53 -11.65 -13.75
N LYS A 260 -50.19 -10.91 -14.66
CA LYS A 260 -51.51 -11.29 -15.18
C LYS A 260 -51.43 -12.58 -16.00
N ASP A 261 -50.47 -12.67 -16.92
CA ASP A 261 -50.30 -13.83 -17.80
C ASP A 261 -50.01 -15.11 -17.00
N ILE A 262 -49.17 -15.03 -15.96
CA ILE A 262 -48.94 -16.12 -15.01
C ILE A 262 -50.25 -16.51 -14.31
N GLY A 263 -51.00 -15.53 -13.76
CA GLY A 263 -52.26 -15.80 -13.07
C GLY A 263 -53.39 -16.33 -13.98
N ASP A 264 -53.36 -16.03 -15.28
CA ASP A 264 -54.28 -16.59 -16.26
C ASP A 264 -53.85 -18.00 -16.71
N LEU A 265 -52.54 -18.26 -16.84
CA LEU A 265 -51.98 -19.61 -17.04
C LEU A 265 -52.28 -20.55 -15.86
N GLU A 266 -52.22 -20.08 -14.61
CA GLU A 266 -52.56 -20.85 -13.41
C GLU A 266 -54.03 -21.31 -13.43
N LYS A 267 -54.98 -20.39 -13.73
CA LYS A 267 -56.41 -20.73 -13.88
C LYS A 267 -56.63 -21.77 -14.99
N CYS A 268 -55.94 -21.61 -16.12
CA CYS A 268 -56.00 -22.56 -17.23
C CYS A 268 -55.44 -23.94 -16.82
N GLN A 269 -54.36 -23.98 -16.03
CA GLN A 269 -53.78 -25.21 -15.50
C GLN A 269 -54.75 -25.96 -14.59
N ASP A 270 -55.50 -25.27 -13.74
CA ASP A 270 -56.49 -25.91 -12.85
C ASP A 270 -57.73 -26.42 -13.61
N LEU A 271 -58.22 -25.68 -14.61
CA LEU A 271 -59.23 -26.18 -15.55
C LEU A 271 -58.74 -27.43 -16.30
N ILE A 272 -57.46 -27.45 -16.71
CA ILE A 272 -56.81 -28.61 -17.32
C ILE A 272 -56.76 -29.81 -16.37
N LYS A 273 -56.33 -29.64 -15.11
CA LYS A 273 -56.29 -30.72 -14.11
C LYS A 273 -57.66 -31.34 -13.91
N ASN A 274 -58.70 -30.51 -13.79
CA ASN A 274 -60.08 -30.96 -13.58
C ASN A 274 -60.62 -31.72 -14.81
N ASN A 275 -60.40 -31.21 -16.02
CA ASN A 275 -60.79 -31.88 -17.26
C ASN A 275 -60.04 -33.21 -17.48
N TYR A 276 -58.73 -33.23 -17.22
CA TYR A 276 -57.90 -34.43 -17.28
C TYR A 276 -58.33 -35.49 -16.26
N HIS A 277 -58.59 -35.09 -15.00
CA HIS A 277 -59.08 -36.00 -13.97
C HIS A 277 -60.46 -36.58 -14.32
N THR A 278 -61.37 -35.75 -14.86
CA THR A 278 -62.69 -36.20 -15.34
C THR A 278 -62.57 -37.20 -16.50
N LEU A 279 -61.68 -36.96 -17.47
CA LEU A 279 -61.38 -37.89 -18.56
C LEU A 279 -60.77 -39.20 -18.03
N LYS A 280 -59.80 -39.12 -17.11
CA LYS A 280 -59.15 -40.27 -16.49
C LYS A 280 -60.15 -41.14 -15.73
N GLN A 281 -61.02 -40.54 -14.93
CA GLN A 281 -62.07 -41.24 -14.19
C GLN A 281 -63.11 -41.88 -15.14
N ALA A 282 -63.50 -41.20 -16.22
CA ALA A 282 -64.38 -41.78 -17.23
C ALA A 282 -63.74 -42.98 -17.96
N PHE A 283 -62.42 -42.95 -18.19
CA PHE A 283 -61.67 -44.05 -18.78
C PHE A 283 -61.55 -45.24 -17.82
N GLU A 284 -61.19 -44.98 -16.55
CA GLU A 284 -61.08 -46.00 -15.48
C GLU A 284 -62.42 -46.69 -15.20
N ASN A 285 -63.55 -45.97 -15.31
CA ASN A 285 -64.90 -46.52 -15.22
C ASN A 285 -65.39 -47.20 -16.52
N ASN A 286 -64.55 -47.35 -17.55
CA ASN A 286 -64.88 -47.97 -18.84
C ASN A 286 -65.99 -47.25 -19.65
N HIS A 287 -66.20 -45.94 -19.45
CA HIS A 287 -67.22 -45.14 -20.16
C HIS A 287 -66.82 -44.80 -21.62
N PHE A 288 -66.26 -45.77 -22.36
CA PHE A 288 -65.63 -45.53 -23.67
C PHE A 288 -66.56 -44.91 -24.71
N SER A 289 -67.86 -45.23 -24.70
CA SER A 289 -68.87 -44.63 -25.59
C SER A 289 -69.12 -43.14 -25.29
N GLN A 290 -69.00 -42.71 -24.03
CA GLN A 290 -69.08 -41.30 -23.64
C GLN A 290 -67.81 -40.54 -24.04
N ILE A 291 -66.65 -41.20 -24.01
CA ILE A 291 -65.39 -40.62 -24.47
C ILE A 291 -65.41 -40.45 -26.00
N ALA A 292 -65.81 -41.48 -26.74
CA ALA A 292 -65.90 -41.46 -28.20
C ALA A 292 -66.90 -40.41 -28.72
N SER A 293 -68.11 -40.35 -28.16
CA SER A 293 -69.10 -39.31 -28.54
C SER A 293 -68.65 -37.88 -28.21
N ARG A 294 -67.65 -37.70 -27.34
CA ARG A 294 -67.05 -36.40 -26.99
C ARG A 294 -65.70 -36.13 -27.67
N GLN A 295 -65.26 -36.96 -28.62
CA GLN A 295 -63.94 -36.84 -29.28
C GLN A 295 -63.63 -35.41 -29.78
N LYS A 296 -64.62 -34.69 -30.34
CA LYS A 296 -64.45 -33.30 -30.80
C LYS A 296 -64.09 -32.33 -29.67
N HIS A 297 -64.63 -32.53 -28.46
CA HIS A 297 -64.28 -31.73 -27.28
C HIS A 297 -62.87 -32.06 -26.78
N TYR A 298 -62.48 -33.35 -26.77
CA TYR A 298 -61.13 -33.75 -26.39
C TYR A 298 -60.07 -33.29 -27.39
N ARG A 299 -60.38 -33.21 -28.69
CA ARG A 299 -59.50 -32.58 -29.69
C ARG A 299 -59.30 -31.08 -29.39
N ALA A 300 -60.37 -30.33 -29.14
CA ALA A 300 -60.26 -28.91 -28.77
C ALA A 300 -59.52 -28.70 -27.43
N PHE A 301 -59.60 -29.66 -26.50
CA PHE A 301 -58.83 -29.67 -25.25
C PHE A 301 -57.33 -29.91 -25.48
N ILE A 302 -56.95 -30.79 -26.41
CA ILE A 302 -55.56 -31.00 -26.84
C ILE A 302 -55.02 -29.75 -27.56
N GLU A 303 -55.77 -29.19 -28.50
CA GLU A 303 -55.42 -27.92 -29.17
C GLU A 303 -55.21 -26.78 -28.14
N SER A 304 -56.00 -26.74 -27.06
CA SER A 304 -55.83 -25.80 -25.95
C SER A 304 -54.57 -26.07 -25.11
N LEU A 305 -54.24 -27.33 -24.85
CA LEU A 305 -53.01 -27.74 -24.15
C LEU A 305 -51.76 -27.36 -24.92
N GLU A 306 -51.76 -27.52 -26.25
CA GLU A 306 -50.65 -27.14 -27.13
C GLU A 306 -50.38 -25.63 -27.09
N ILE A 307 -51.44 -24.81 -27.20
CA ILE A 307 -51.36 -23.35 -27.10
C ILE A 307 -50.81 -22.92 -25.72
N LEU A 308 -51.31 -23.50 -24.63
CA LEU A 308 -50.88 -23.15 -23.27
C LEU A 308 -49.44 -23.61 -22.97
N ASN A 309 -49.00 -24.74 -23.54
CA ASN A 309 -47.60 -25.18 -23.48
C ASN A 309 -46.68 -24.19 -24.23
N LEU A 310 -47.07 -23.77 -25.44
CA LEU A 310 -46.33 -22.77 -26.20
C LEU A 310 -46.27 -21.41 -25.47
N GLN A 311 -47.37 -20.95 -24.86
CA GLN A 311 -47.36 -19.74 -24.03
C GLN A 311 -46.44 -19.88 -22.81
N GLY A 312 -46.49 -21.00 -22.10
CA GLY A 312 -45.59 -21.29 -20.98
C GLY A 312 -44.10 -21.31 -21.39
N GLN A 313 -43.78 -21.83 -22.58
CA GLN A 313 -42.43 -21.79 -23.15
C GLN A 313 -41.99 -20.34 -23.45
N ASN A 314 -42.81 -19.54 -24.13
CA ASN A 314 -42.53 -18.12 -24.40
C ASN A 314 -42.29 -17.31 -23.11
N CYS A 315 -43.12 -17.49 -22.08
CA CYS A 315 -42.91 -16.84 -20.78
C CYS A 315 -41.59 -17.27 -20.12
N ARG A 316 -41.24 -18.56 -20.18
CA ARG A 316 -39.99 -19.10 -19.64
C ARG A 316 -38.76 -18.56 -20.39
N GLU A 317 -38.81 -18.46 -21.72
CA GLU A 317 -37.72 -17.92 -22.54
C GLU A 317 -37.51 -16.43 -22.28
N MET A 318 -38.58 -15.64 -22.20
CA MET A 318 -38.49 -14.23 -21.80
C MET A 318 -37.84 -14.06 -20.41
N VAL A 319 -38.26 -14.85 -19.41
CA VAL A 319 -37.68 -14.81 -18.05
C VAL A 319 -36.20 -15.22 -18.07
N ASN A 320 -35.84 -16.29 -18.80
CA ASN A 320 -34.45 -16.74 -18.95
C ASN A 320 -33.57 -15.66 -19.61
N SER A 321 -34.07 -15.04 -20.69
CA SER A 321 -33.38 -13.97 -21.40
C SER A 321 -33.10 -12.79 -20.47
N LYS A 322 -34.13 -12.23 -19.83
CA LYS A 322 -33.97 -11.08 -18.91
C LYS A 322 -33.11 -11.41 -17.69
N LEU A 323 -33.16 -12.65 -17.16
CA LEU A 323 -32.23 -13.14 -16.14
C LEU A 323 -30.77 -13.18 -16.65
N GLY A 324 -30.56 -13.46 -17.93
CA GLY A 324 -29.27 -13.32 -18.62
C GLY A 324 -28.75 -11.88 -18.62
N HIS A 325 -29.59 -10.89 -18.94
CA HIS A 325 -29.19 -9.47 -18.85
C HIS A 325 -28.84 -9.06 -17.40
N ILE A 326 -29.59 -9.53 -16.39
CA ILE A 326 -29.27 -9.28 -14.98
C ILE A 326 -27.90 -9.85 -14.60
N LYS A 327 -27.58 -11.08 -15.04
CA LYS A 327 -26.25 -11.69 -14.83
C LYS A 327 -25.12 -10.94 -15.55
N LYS A 328 -25.37 -10.42 -16.77
CA LYS A 328 -24.39 -9.54 -17.47
C LYS A 328 -24.11 -8.26 -16.66
N ILE A 329 -25.15 -7.63 -16.08
CA ILE A 329 -24.99 -6.44 -15.23
C ILE A 329 -24.19 -6.79 -13.96
N GLU A 330 -24.48 -7.90 -13.29
CA GLU A 330 -23.74 -8.40 -12.13
C GLU A 330 -22.25 -8.62 -12.45
N GLN A 331 -21.94 -9.30 -13.55
CA GLN A 331 -20.58 -9.51 -14.04
C GLN A 331 -19.84 -8.20 -14.34
N ASN A 332 -20.52 -7.22 -14.96
CA ASN A 332 -19.95 -5.90 -15.25
C ASN A 332 -19.63 -5.13 -13.95
N LEU A 333 -20.49 -5.20 -12.94
CA LEU A 333 -20.26 -4.59 -11.63
C LEU A 333 -19.08 -5.23 -10.90
N ASP A 334 -18.94 -6.56 -10.94
CA ASP A 334 -17.77 -7.24 -10.35
C ASP A 334 -16.47 -6.96 -11.12
N ARG A 335 -16.52 -6.82 -12.46
CA ARG A 335 -15.36 -6.41 -13.27
C ARG A 335 -14.93 -4.97 -12.98
N LEU A 336 -15.87 -4.04 -12.80
CA LEU A 336 -15.60 -2.66 -12.39
C LEU A 336 -14.98 -2.60 -10.99
N LYS A 337 -15.53 -3.35 -10.04
CA LYS A 337 -15.04 -3.53 -8.66
C LYS A 337 -13.65 -4.18 -8.60
N LEU A 338 -13.26 -4.98 -9.61
CA LEU A 338 -11.89 -5.47 -9.77
C LEU A 338 -10.96 -4.35 -10.27
N LYS A 339 -11.30 -3.67 -11.39
CA LYS A 339 -10.53 -2.52 -11.92
C LYS A 339 -10.25 -1.44 -10.86
N ILE A 340 -11.24 -1.12 -10.02
CA ILE A 340 -11.08 -0.14 -8.92
C ILE A 340 -10.05 -0.62 -7.88
N LYS A 341 -10.04 -1.91 -7.52
CA LYS A 341 -9.02 -2.47 -6.61
C LYS A 341 -7.63 -2.48 -7.23
N GLU A 342 -7.55 -2.76 -8.54
CA GLU A 342 -6.29 -2.78 -9.29
C GLU A 342 -5.68 -1.38 -9.33
N LYS A 343 -6.46 -0.34 -9.67
CA LYS A 343 -5.99 1.05 -9.61
C LYS A 343 -5.57 1.49 -8.20
N ILE A 344 -6.36 1.20 -7.16
CA ILE A 344 -5.98 1.47 -5.76
C ILE A 344 -4.66 0.78 -5.38
N LEU A 345 -4.35 -0.40 -5.96
CA LEU A 345 -3.09 -1.11 -5.74
C LEU A 345 -1.93 -0.53 -6.56
N GLU A 346 -2.19 -0.02 -7.77
CA GLU A 346 -1.21 0.72 -8.59
C GLU A 346 -0.85 2.05 -7.94
N ASP A 347 -1.82 2.88 -7.55
CA ASP A 347 -1.61 4.15 -6.86
C ASP A 347 -0.81 3.96 -5.57
N LYS A 348 -1.13 2.90 -4.81
CA LYS A 348 -0.36 2.53 -3.61
C LYS A 348 1.08 2.12 -3.93
N LYS A 349 1.33 1.39 -5.03
CA LYS A 349 2.70 1.06 -5.47
C LYS A 349 3.45 2.33 -5.87
N LEU A 350 2.81 3.23 -6.64
CA LEU A 350 3.40 4.48 -7.09
C LEU A 350 3.78 5.39 -5.91
N MET A 351 2.87 5.57 -4.94
CA MET A 351 3.16 6.32 -3.71
C MET A 351 4.27 5.67 -2.88
N THR A 352 4.30 4.34 -2.78
CA THR A 352 5.38 3.62 -2.08
C THR A 352 6.73 3.79 -2.80
N PHE A 353 6.72 3.84 -4.13
CA PHE A 353 7.91 4.08 -4.94
C PHE A 353 8.42 5.52 -4.80
N GLN A 354 7.54 6.53 -4.88
CA GLN A 354 7.88 7.93 -4.66
C GLN A 354 8.52 8.15 -3.27
N VAL A 355 7.87 7.67 -2.20
CA VAL A 355 8.42 7.75 -0.84
C VAL A 355 9.76 7.02 -0.71
N SER A 356 9.96 5.91 -1.44
CA SER A 356 11.25 5.21 -1.46
C SER A 356 12.33 5.98 -2.22
N GLN A 357 11.95 6.69 -3.28
CA GLN A 357 12.84 7.54 -4.09
C GLN A 357 13.26 8.80 -3.34
N GLU A 358 12.33 9.46 -2.63
CA GLU A 358 12.59 10.56 -1.70
C GLU A 358 13.59 10.14 -0.62
N LEU A 359 13.33 9.01 0.06
CA LEU A 359 14.23 8.48 1.08
C LEU A 359 15.63 8.13 0.53
N GLN A 360 15.71 7.69 -0.73
CA GLN A 360 16.99 7.43 -1.39
C GLN A 360 17.72 8.73 -1.79
N GLN A 361 16.99 9.80 -2.14
CA GLN A 361 17.58 11.12 -2.35
C GLN A 361 18.15 11.71 -1.06
N GLU A 362 17.44 11.60 0.08
CA GLU A 362 17.95 11.96 1.40
C GLU A 362 19.23 11.17 1.74
N GLN A 363 19.20 9.84 1.59
CA GLN A 363 20.39 9.00 1.84
C GLN A 363 21.57 9.34 0.91
N ASN A 364 21.33 9.74 -0.34
CA ASN A 364 22.37 10.18 -1.26
C ASN A 364 22.94 11.56 -0.87
N GLN A 365 22.15 12.46 -0.26
CA GLN A 365 22.64 13.73 0.27
C GLN A 365 23.50 13.53 1.54
N ASP A 366 23.13 12.60 2.43
CA ASP A 366 23.89 12.34 3.66
C ASP A 366 25.13 11.47 3.45
N THR A 367 25.09 10.47 2.56
CA THR A 367 26.30 9.70 2.22
C THR A 367 27.39 10.59 1.61
N ASN A 368 27.02 11.63 0.85
CA ASN A 368 27.98 12.61 0.31
C ASN A 368 28.69 13.44 1.42
N LYS A 369 28.08 13.58 2.60
CA LYS A 369 28.69 14.19 3.80
C LYS A 369 29.59 13.23 4.57
N HIS A 370 29.36 11.92 4.46
CA HIS A 370 30.10 10.89 5.22
C HIS A 370 31.39 10.38 4.56
N LEU A 371 31.79 10.90 3.40
CA LEU A 371 32.98 10.44 2.65
C LEU A 371 34.33 10.99 3.17
N TYR A 372 34.34 11.73 4.28
CA TYR A 372 35.57 12.16 4.94
C TYR A 372 36.17 11.05 5.81
N ILE A 373 37.00 10.20 5.20
CA ILE A 373 37.88 9.29 5.95
C ILE A 373 38.87 10.14 6.74
N THR A 374 38.79 10.10 8.08
CA THR A 374 39.64 10.88 8.98
C THR A 374 40.75 10.02 9.58
N ALA A 375 41.85 10.65 10.01
CA ALA A 375 42.92 9.98 10.75
C ALA A 375 42.37 9.20 11.96
N PHE A 376 41.40 9.77 12.67
CA PHE A 376 40.75 9.14 13.81
C PHE A 376 39.88 7.93 13.41
N SER A 377 39.13 7.97 12.29
CA SER A 377 38.34 6.81 11.87
C SER A 377 39.22 5.60 11.54
N VAL A 378 40.39 5.81 10.93
CA VAL A 378 41.38 4.75 10.68
C VAL A 378 41.95 4.20 12.00
N TYR A 379 42.35 5.08 12.91
CA TYR A 379 42.84 4.70 14.24
C TYR A 379 41.80 3.86 15.01
N VAL A 380 40.53 4.28 15.00
CA VAL A 380 39.44 3.53 15.62
C VAL A 380 39.28 2.16 14.96
N GLN A 381 39.31 2.05 13.64
CA GLN A 381 39.14 0.77 12.95
C GLN A 381 40.21 -0.26 13.37
N GLU A 382 41.48 0.14 13.46
CA GLU A 382 42.57 -0.77 13.87
C GLU A 382 42.57 -1.08 15.38
N LYS A 383 42.25 -0.10 16.23
CA LYS A 383 42.35 -0.26 17.69
C LYS A 383 41.08 -0.79 18.36
N LYS A 384 39.90 -0.63 17.75
CA LYS A 384 38.60 -1.19 18.19
C LYS A 384 38.69 -2.67 18.54
N ALA A 385 39.28 -3.49 17.66
CA ALA A 385 39.39 -4.93 17.88
C ALA A 385 40.31 -5.28 19.07
N GLN A 386 41.45 -4.58 19.19
CA GLN A 386 42.42 -4.77 20.27
C GLN A 386 41.77 -4.47 21.64
N ILE A 387 41.03 -3.37 21.75
CA ILE A 387 40.37 -2.96 22.99
C ILE A 387 39.12 -3.78 23.29
N ALA A 388 38.32 -4.18 22.28
CA ALA A 388 37.19 -5.08 22.48
C ALA A 388 37.63 -6.47 22.99
N THR A 389 38.81 -6.94 22.57
CA THR A 389 39.39 -8.19 23.10
C THR A 389 39.87 -8.05 24.55
N GLN A 390 40.44 -6.90 24.91
CA GLN A 390 40.87 -6.60 26.29
C GLN A 390 39.69 -6.32 27.24
N ASN A 391 38.61 -5.72 26.72
CA ASN A 391 37.45 -5.26 27.49
C ASN A 391 36.12 -5.74 26.86
N PRO A 392 35.84 -7.06 26.78
CA PRO A 392 34.67 -7.61 26.11
C PRO A 392 33.32 -7.26 26.76
N LYS A 393 33.33 -6.56 27.90
CA LYS A 393 32.14 -6.02 28.59
C LYS A 393 31.82 -4.57 28.21
N TRP A 394 32.66 -3.87 27.45
CA TRP A 394 32.42 -2.49 27.05
C TRP A 394 31.50 -2.44 25.82
N SER A 395 30.57 -1.48 25.80
CA SER A 395 29.79 -1.19 24.59
C SER A 395 30.66 -0.46 23.55
N LEU A 396 30.27 -0.54 22.27
CA LEU A 396 31.02 0.09 21.18
C LEU A 396 31.25 1.60 21.41
N LEU A 397 30.26 2.31 21.95
CA LEU A 397 30.39 3.72 22.34
C LEU A 397 31.46 3.95 23.42
N GLN A 398 31.59 3.04 24.39
CA GLN A 398 32.62 3.14 25.44
C GLN A 398 34.02 2.85 24.88
N VAL A 399 34.14 1.92 23.93
CA VAL A 399 35.38 1.66 23.18
C VAL A 399 35.78 2.89 22.36
N ILE A 400 34.85 3.51 21.63
CA ILE A 400 35.10 4.72 20.83
C ILE A 400 35.49 5.92 21.72
N ALA A 401 34.78 6.15 22.82
CA ALA A 401 35.08 7.24 23.74
C ALA A 401 36.49 7.10 24.36
N TYR A 402 36.86 5.91 24.81
CA TYR A 402 38.22 5.62 25.29
C TYR A 402 39.26 5.82 24.18
N LEU A 403 38.98 5.38 22.94
CA LEU A 403 39.87 5.60 21.80
C LEU A 403 40.05 7.09 21.46
N GLN A 404 39.03 7.91 21.66
CA GLN A 404 39.10 9.36 21.43
C GLN A 404 39.92 10.06 22.52
N GLU A 405 39.78 9.65 23.79
CA GLU A 405 40.61 10.12 24.90
C GLU A 405 42.08 9.66 24.77
N ARG A 406 42.30 8.48 24.19
CA ARG A 406 43.65 7.99 23.90
C ARG A 406 44.27 8.73 22.71
N TRP A 407 43.50 8.95 21.64
CA TRP A 407 43.93 9.66 20.44
C TRP A 407 44.40 11.10 20.73
N SER A 408 43.74 11.83 21.63
CA SER A 408 44.16 13.17 22.02
C SER A 408 45.49 13.20 22.80
N LYS A 409 45.88 12.07 23.41
CA LYS A 409 47.13 11.86 24.16
C LYS A 409 48.22 11.14 23.34
N GLU A 410 47.91 10.66 22.14
CA GLU A 410 48.83 9.92 21.28
C GLU A 410 49.87 10.88 20.64
N ASP A 411 51.10 10.39 20.43
CA ASP A 411 52.21 11.14 19.82
C ASP A 411 51.78 11.79 18.49
N PRO A 412 52.02 13.11 18.28
CA PRO A 412 51.79 13.77 17.00
C PRO A 412 52.31 12.97 15.79
N ARG A 413 53.51 12.37 15.87
CA ARG A 413 54.10 11.57 14.79
C ARG A 413 53.26 10.34 14.44
N VAL A 414 52.59 9.75 15.43
CA VAL A 414 51.65 8.65 15.22
C VAL A 414 50.39 9.18 14.53
N ARG A 415 49.84 10.31 15.00
CA ARG A 415 48.67 10.94 14.39
C ARG A 415 48.91 11.36 12.93
N ASP A 416 50.08 11.91 12.62
CA ASP A 416 50.51 12.29 11.27
C ASP A 416 50.60 11.06 10.33
N ASN A 417 51.04 9.91 10.86
CA ASN A 417 51.04 8.65 10.10
C ASN A 417 49.61 8.18 9.79
N TYR A 418 48.70 8.21 10.77
CA TYR A 418 47.28 7.91 10.54
C TYR A 418 46.60 8.92 9.60
N GLN A 419 46.98 10.21 9.62
CA GLN A 419 46.56 11.24 8.67
C GLN A 419 46.98 10.85 7.24
N GLY A 420 48.28 10.59 7.02
CA GLY A 420 48.80 10.13 5.72
C GLY A 420 48.31 8.74 5.29
N ARG A 421 47.67 7.96 6.17
CA ARG A 421 46.95 6.72 5.81
C ARG A 421 45.48 6.99 5.45
N ALA A 422 44.80 7.87 6.17
CA ALA A 422 43.44 8.30 5.87
C ALA A 422 43.37 8.99 4.50
N GLU A 423 44.33 9.86 4.19
CA GLU A 423 44.43 10.53 2.88
C GLU A 423 44.65 9.54 1.72
N ARG A 424 45.49 8.51 1.91
CA ARG A 424 45.66 7.43 0.93
C ARG A 424 44.38 6.62 0.74
N MET A 425 43.72 6.20 1.82
CA MET A 425 42.44 5.49 1.72
C MET A 425 41.34 6.36 1.09
N ALA A 426 41.33 7.68 1.33
CA ALA A 426 40.40 8.60 0.67
C ALA A 426 40.68 8.71 -0.85
N GLN A 427 41.95 8.72 -1.25
CA GLN A 427 42.35 8.69 -2.66
C GLN A 427 42.00 7.35 -3.33
N GLU A 428 42.33 6.21 -2.70
CA GLU A 428 41.97 4.87 -3.15
C GLU A 428 40.45 4.72 -3.29
N PHE A 429 39.68 5.16 -2.28
CA PHE A 429 38.22 5.12 -2.33
C PHE A 429 37.65 6.00 -3.45
N LYS A 430 38.19 7.20 -3.64
CA LYS A 430 37.81 8.09 -4.76
C LYS A 430 38.11 7.48 -6.13
N MET A 431 39.28 6.87 -6.30
CA MET A 431 39.64 6.16 -7.54
C MET A 431 38.77 4.93 -7.77
N ASN A 432 38.43 4.18 -6.72
CA ASN A 432 37.50 3.05 -6.80
C ASN A 432 36.08 3.50 -7.19
N LEU A 433 35.60 4.65 -6.72
CA LEU A 433 34.34 5.25 -7.17
C LEU A 433 34.37 5.61 -8.66
N ILE A 434 35.45 6.22 -9.12
CA ILE A 434 35.65 6.58 -10.54
C ILE A 434 35.68 5.31 -11.40
N ASN A 435 36.42 4.28 -10.97
CA ASN A 435 36.50 3.00 -11.68
C ASN A 435 35.17 2.27 -11.73
N GLN A 436 34.42 2.20 -10.62
CA GLN A 436 33.07 1.61 -10.60
C GLN A 436 32.12 2.35 -11.56
N ASN A 437 32.10 3.68 -11.54
CA ASN A 437 31.29 4.47 -12.47
C ASN A 437 31.67 4.23 -13.94
N ASN A 438 32.96 4.08 -14.24
CA ASN A 438 33.45 3.71 -15.57
C ASN A 438 33.01 2.29 -15.96
N ASP A 439 33.08 1.31 -15.07
CA ASP A 439 32.65 -0.07 -15.34
C ASP A 439 31.13 -0.17 -15.55
N TYR A 440 30.31 0.62 -14.84
CA TYR A 440 28.86 0.70 -15.11
C TYR A 440 28.58 1.25 -16.52
N GLN A 441 29.28 2.30 -16.96
CA GLN A 441 29.16 2.82 -18.33
C GLN A 441 29.65 1.81 -19.38
N LYS A 442 30.77 1.12 -19.11
CA LYS A 442 31.45 0.26 -20.08
C LYS A 442 30.78 -1.10 -20.29
N ASN A 443 30.09 -1.62 -19.28
CA ASN A 443 29.37 -2.91 -19.35
C ASN A 443 27.90 -2.78 -19.78
N GLY A 444 27.37 -1.56 -20.00
CA GLY A 444 26.00 -1.34 -20.45
C GLY A 444 24.91 -1.75 -19.45
N LEU A 445 25.28 -2.08 -18.21
CA LEU A 445 24.35 -2.49 -17.16
C LEU A 445 23.57 -1.27 -16.66
N ASN A 446 22.28 -1.21 -17.00
CA ASN A 446 21.40 -0.12 -16.57
C ASN A 446 21.23 -0.16 -15.03
N PRO A 447 21.77 0.82 -14.28
CA PRO A 447 21.83 0.75 -12.82
C PRO A 447 20.45 0.75 -12.17
N VAL A 448 19.43 1.28 -12.85
CA VAL A 448 18.03 1.26 -12.37
C VAL A 448 17.51 -0.17 -12.25
N ALA A 449 17.87 -1.05 -13.19
CA ALA A 449 17.33 -2.41 -13.26
C ALA A 449 17.83 -3.30 -12.10
N ASP A 450 19.13 -3.30 -11.82
CA ASP A 450 19.70 -4.14 -10.77
C ASP A 450 19.49 -3.55 -9.36
N VAL A 451 19.42 -2.22 -9.21
CA VAL A 451 18.95 -1.60 -7.96
C VAL A 451 17.51 -2.00 -7.67
N GLN A 452 16.60 -1.97 -8.66
CA GLN A 452 15.22 -2.42 -8.47
C GLN A 452 15.14 -3.91 -8.06
N LYS A 453 16.03 -4.74 -8.61
CA LYS A 453 16.19 -6.17 -8.26
C LYS A 453 16.63 -6.35 -6.79
N ALA A 454 17.62 -5.59 -6.34
CA ALA A 454 18.13 -5.61 -4.96
C ALA A 454 17.12 -5.01 -3.94
N VAL A 455 16.37 -3.98 -4.35
CA VAL A 455 15.25 -3.43 -3.57
C VAL A 455 14.16 -4.50 -3.40
N ASN A 456 13.71 -5.13 -4.49
CA ASN A 456 12.71 -6.20 -4.43
C ASN A 456 13.15 -7.39 -3.53
N ALA A 457 14.44 -7.74 -3.52
CA ALA A 457 14.99 -8.77 -2.62
C ALA A 457 15.05 -8.33 -1.14
N SER A 458 15.16 -7.03 -0.84
CA SER A 458 15.39 -6.49 0.51
C SER A 458 14.14 -5.90 1.20
N VAL A 459 12.99 -5.86 0.52
CA VAL A 459 11.71 -5.37 1.05
C VAL A 459 11.10 -6.28 2.14
N ASN A 460 11.52 -7.55 2.25
CA ASN A 460 11.03 -8.50 3.27
C ASN A 460 11.58 -8.30 4.70
N LEU A 461 12.27 -7.19 5.00
CA LEU A 461 12.79 -6.88 6.33
C LEU A 461 12.22 -5.57 6.88
N THR A 462 11.46 -5.67 7.97
CA THR A 462 10.73 -4.56 8.60
C THR A 462 11.64 -3.42 9.07
N GLY A 463 11.21 -2.19 8.81
CA GLY A 463 12.07 -0.99 8.78
C GLY A 463 12.88 -0.70 10.05
N THR A 464 12.39 -1.09 11.24
CA THR A 464 13.05 -0.84 12.53
C THR A 464 14.45 -1.44 12.64
N LYS A 465 14.79 -2.46 11.83
CA LYS A 465 16.14 -3.04 11.78
C LYS A 465 17.15 -2.29 10.90
N ARG A 466 16.72 -1.47 9.93
CA ARG A 466 17.64 -0.84 8.96
C ARG A 466 18.55 0.21 9.62
N ILE A 467 18.00 1.07 10.47
CA ILE A 467 18.74 2.18 11.11
C ILE A 467 19.91 1.66 11.96
N PHE A 468 19.75 0.55 12.67
CA PHE A 468 20.83 -0.03 13.49
C PHE A 468 21.94 -0.70 12.67
N ASN A 469 21.63 -1.23 11.47
CA ASN A 469 22.61 -1.93 10.64
C ASN A 469 23.53 -0.98 9.88
N ILE A 470 23.00 0.16 9.40
CA ILE A 470 23.74 1.10 8.53
C ILE A 470 24.96 1.71 9.22
N PHE A 471 24.89 2.00 10.52
CA PHE A 471 26.00 2.67 11.22
C PHE A 471 27.13 1.74 11.71
N TYR A 472 26.89 0.43 11.93
CA TYR A 472 27.81 -0.38 12.74
C TYR A 472 28.10 -1.82 12.27
N CYS A 473 27.58 -2.29 11.13
CA CYS A 473 27.80 -3.67 10.66
C CYS A 473 28.35 -3.75 9.22
N GLN A 474 29.65 -3.48 9.06
CA GLN A 474 30.43 -3.88 7.87
C GLN A 474 31.49 -4.97 8.19
N ASP A 475 31.93 -5.10 9.45
CA ASP A 475 32.96 -6.06 9.88
C ASP A 475 32.40 -7.44 10.30
N ILE A 476 31.71 -8.17 9.40
CA ILE A 476 31.50 -9.62 9.57
C ILE A 476 31.83 -10.36 8.27
N LYS A 477 33.10 -10.77 8.14
CA LYS A 477 33.46 -11.85 7.19
C LYS A 477 32.98 -13.18 7.78
N PRO A 478 32.23 -14.03 7.03
CA PRO A 478 31.91 -15.37 7.50
C PRO A 478 33.18 -16.20 7.56
N SER A 479 33.66 -16.50 8.78
CA SER A 479 34.78 -17.42 8.98
C SER A 479 34.35 -18.85 8.63
N GLU A 480 35.14 -19.55 7.83
CA GLU A 480 34.93 -20.97 7.59
C GLU A 480 35.17 -21.77 8.88
N ALA A 481 34.15 -22.49 9.36
CA ALA A 481 34.26 -23.35 10.52
C ALA A 481 33.43 -24.64 10.34
N GLN A 482 34.15 -25.71 9.98
CA GLN A 482 33.87 -27.11 10.30
C GLN A 482 32.47 -27.67 9.98
N LYS A 483 32.40 -28.44 8.90
CA LYS A 483 31.43 -29.53 8.74
C LYS A 483 31.65 -30.56 9.86
N SER A 484 30.75 -30.63 10.83
CA SER A 484 30.60 -31.78 11.72
C SER A 484 29.20 -32.37 11.53
N SER A 485 29.12 -33.70 11.38
CA SER A 485 27.86 -34.38 11.09
C SER A 485 27.04 -34.58 12.36
N VAL A 486 25.97 -33.80 12.52
CA VAL A 486 24.95 -34.01 13.56
C VAL A 486 23.69 -34.54 12.90
N GLN A 487 23.14 -35.64 13.44
CA GLN A 487 21.97 -36.32 12.90
C GLN A 487 20.70 -35.46 13.01
N LEU A 488 19.83 -35.54 12.01
CA LEU A 488 18.55 -34.84 11.97
C LEU A 488 17.56 -35.43 12.98
N VAL A 489 17.43 -34.79 14.14
CA VAL A 489 16.29 -35.02 15.05
C VAL A 489 15.05 -34.30 14.49
N PRO A 490 13.88 -34.97 14.35
CA PRO A 490 12.70 -34.35 13.77
C PRO A 490 12.18 -33.15 14.59
N ARG A 491 12.13 -31.96 13.99
CA ARG A 491 11.46 -30.79 14.60
C ARG A 491 9.94 -30.98 14.57
N LYS A 492 9.32 -31.12 15.74
CA LYS A 492 7.87 -30.91 15.93
C LYS A 492 7.58 -29.40 15.93
N SER A 493 6.87 -28.89 14.93
CA SER A 493 6.40 -27.49 14.93
C SER A 493 5.24 -27.21 13.96
N ASN A 494 4.02 -27.59 14.35
CA ASN A 494 2.77 -27.10 13.73
C ASN A 494 1.89 -26.29 14.71
N ASP A 495 2.10 -26.42 16.03
CA ASP A 495 1.23 -25.82 17.07
C ASP A 495 1.20 -24.28 17.13
N SER A 496 2.19 -23.59 16.56
CA SER A 496 2.25 -22.12 16.59
C SER A 496 1.13 -21.47 15.77
N ASP A 497 0.82 -22.06 14.62
CA ASP A 497 0.08 -21.38 13.57
C ASP A 497 -1.42 -21.61 13.75
N GLU A 498 -1.83 -22.80 14.17
CA GLU A 498 -3.21 -23.09 14.61
C GLU A 498 -3.59 -22.26 15.86
N LYS A 499 -2.62 -21.94 16.72
CA LYS A 499 -2.80 -21.07 17.89
C LYS A 499 -2.87 -19.59 17.51
N TYR A 500 -2.20 -19.18 16.45
CA TYR A 500 -2.34 -17.83 15.86
C TYR A 500 -3.72 -17.66 15.20
N GLU A 501 -4.12 -18.61 14.37
CA GLU A 501 -5.37 -18.50 13.59
C GLU A 501 -6.62 -18.60 14.50
N ARG A 502 -6.61 -19.42 15.56
CA ARG A 502 -7.66 -19.38 16.60
C ARG A 502 -7.83 -17.98 17.21
N ARG A 503 -6.72 -17.33 17.62
CA ARG A 503 -6.74 -15.95 18.16
C ARG A 503 -7.23 -14.91 17.15
N ARG A 504 -7.01 -15.15 15.85
CA ARG A 504 -7.50 -14.29 14.75
C ARG A 504 -9.01 -14.45 14.55
N GLN A 505 -9.52 -15.68 14.59
CA GLN A 505 -10.95 -16.00 14.52
C GLN A 505 -11.71 -15.43 15.73
N GLU A 506 -11.19 -15.60 16.96
CA GLU A 506 -11.75 -15.01 18.18
C GLU A 506 -11.92 -13.49 18.07
N LYS A 507 -10.90 -12.78 17.59
CA LYS A 507 -10.95 -11.31 17.36
C LYS A 507 -12.02 -10.91 16.35
N MET A 508 -12.21 -11.67 15.27
CA MET A 508 -13.30 -11.41 14.31
C MET A 508 -14.68 -11.65 14.93
N LEU A 509 -14.83 -12.72 15.73
CA LEU A 509 -16.08 -13.07 16.38
C LEU A 509 -16.47 -12.04 17.46
N LEU A 510 -15.50 -11.54 18.22
CA LEU A 510 -15.67 -10.44 19.17
C LEU A 510 -16.08 -9.14 18.44
N LYS A 511 -15.40 -8.78 17.34
CA LYS A 511 -15.77 -7.61 16.52
C LYS A 511 -17.20 -7.73 15.96
N LYS A 512 -17.61 -8.92 15.51
CA LYS A 512 -18.97 -9.20 15.03
C LYS A 512 -20.03 -9.05 16.13
N LYS A 513 -19.73 -9.49 17.37
CA LYS A 513 -20.60 -9.25 18.54
C LYS A 513 -20.74 -7.76 18.85
N LEU A 514 -19.64 -7.01 18.87
CA LEU A 514 -19.62 -5.56 19.12
C LEU A 514 -20.48 -4.78 18.12
N ILE A 515 -20.35 -5.07 16.81
CA ILE A 515 -21.16 -4.45 15.76
C ILE A 515 -22.65 -4.78 15.95
N MET A 516 -23.00 -6.03 16.29
CA MET A 516 -24.39 -6.43 16.54
C MET A 516 -24.98 -5.74 17.78
N GLN A 517 -24.18 -5.56 18.84
CA GLN A 517 -24.58 -4.83 20.04
C GLN A 517 -24.80 -3.33 19.76
N GLN A 518 -23.93 -2.71 18.97
CA GLN A 518 -24.08 -1.32 18.53
C GLN A 518 -25.32 -1.13 17.64
N LYS A 519 -25.61 -2.08 16.73
CA LYS A 519 -26.86 -2.05 15.94
C LYS A 519 -28.10 -2.09 16.85
N ARG A 520 -28.13 -3.00 17.83
CA ARG A 520 -29.24 -3.10 18.81
C ARG A 520 -29.39 -1.84 19.67
N ALA A 521 -28.30 -1.16 20.01
CA ALA A 521 -28.34 0.11 20.72
C ALA A 521 -28.95 1.22 19.85
N ASN A 522 -28.57 1.31 18.57
CA ASN A 522 -29.14 2.27 17.62
C ASN A 522 -30.63 1.99 17.36
N GLU A 523 -31.03 0.72 17.24
CA GLU A 523 -32.42 0.30 17.07
C GLU A 523 -33.29 0.72 18.28
N ARG A 524 -32.78 0.58 19.51
CA ARG A 524 -33.44 1.08 20.73
C ARG A 524 -33.57 2.60 20.75
N ALA A 525 -32.48 3.32 20.50
CA ALA A 525 -32.49 4.79 20.46
C ALA A 525 -33.41 5.35 19.34
N GLN A 526 -33.60 4.60 18.25
CA GLN A 526 -34.57 4.94 17.21
C GLN A 526 -36.02 4.70 17.67
N ALA A 527 -36.30 3.60 18.37
CA ALA A 527 -37.62 3.33 18.96
C ALA A 527 -38.00 4.38 20.01
N GLU A 528 -37.08 4.74 20.91
CA GLU A 528 -37.26 5.80 21.92
C GLU A 528 -37.61 7.15 21.25
N ARG A 529 -36.94 7.51 20.16
CA ARG A 529 -37.27 8.73 19.37
C ARG A 529 -38.67 8.69 18.75
N VAL A 530 -39.19 7.52 18.40
CA VAL A 530 -40.58 7.37 17.92
C VAL A 530 -41.58 7.54 19.08
N ILE A 531 -41.31 6.92 20.23
CA ILE A 531 -42.14 7.05 21.45
C ILE A 531 -42.23 8.53 21.88
N ILE A 532 -41.10 9.25 21.92
CA ILE A 532 -41.04 10.68 22.27
C ILE A 532 -41.83 11.54 21.27
N LYS A 533 -41.74 11.25 19.97
CA LYS A 533 -42.55 11.95 18.95
C LYS A 533 -44.05 11.71 19.17
N ASN A 534 -44.46 10.47 19.40
CA ASN A 534 -45.86 10.12 19.57
C ASN A 534 -46.46 10.77 20.83
N HIS A 535 -45.72 10.75 21.96
CA HIS A 535 -46.15 11.47 23.17
C HIS A 535 -46.35 12.97 22.94
N ARG A 536 -45.45 13.61 22.18
CA ARG A 536 -45.56 15.04 21.86
C ARG A 536 -46.81 15.36 21.03
N PHE A 537 -47.14 14.52 20.04
CA PHE A 537 -48.38 14.65 19.27
C PHE A 537 -49.64 14.45 20.14
N SER A 538 -49.64 13.50 21.08
CA SER A 538 -50.78 13.34 22.02
C SER A 538 -50.95 14.54 22.96
N SER A 539 -49.86 15.22 23.36
CA SER A 539 -49.96 16.43 24.21
C SER A 539 -50.45 17.70 23.50
N GLU A 540 -50.51 17.71 22.16
CA GLU A 540 -50.93 18.89 21.38
C GLU A 540 -52.41 18.86 20.95
N GLN A 541 -53.16 17.79 21.31
CA GLN A 541 -54.62 17.77 21.16
C GLN A 541 -55.28 18.70 22.18
N LYS A 542 -55.53 19.95 21.75
CA LYS A 542 -56.32 20.94 22.51
C LYS A 542 -57.69 20.34 22.89
N PRO A 543 -58.19 20.56 24.12
CA PRO A 543 -59.53 20.14 24.50
C PRO A 543 -60.57 20.82 23.61
N GLN A 544 -61.45 20.03 22.98
CA GLN A 544 -62.51 20.57 22.14
C GLN A 544 -63.47 21.41 22.99
N GLN A 545 -63.72 22.65 22.56
CA GLN A 545 -64.69 23.52 23.23
C GLN A 545 -66.10 22.98 23.01
N TYR A 546 -66.82 22.69 24.10
CA TYR A 546 -68.22 22.31 24.05
C TYR A 546 -69.06 23.43 23.44
N VAL A 547 -69.53 23.23 22.20
CA VAL A 547 -70.42 24.17 21.52
C VAL A 547 -71.80 24.14 22.19
N LYS A 548 -72.15 25.22 22.88
CA LYS A 548 -73.49 25.40 23.48
C LYS A 548 -74.55 25.57 22.39
N VAL A 549 -75.27 24.50 22.07
CA VAL A 549 -76.44 24.53 21.17
C VAL A 549 -77.60 25.28 21.84
N ARG A 550 -77.73 26.58 21.55
CA ARG A 550 -78.93 27.35 21.90
C ARG A 550 -80.11 26.81 21.08
N HIS A 551 -81.14 26.33 21.76
CA HIS A 551 -82.45 26.09 21.15
C HIS A 551 -83.20 27.41 21.06
N ASN A 552 -83.65 27.78 19.87
CA ASN A 552 -84.64 28.85 19.70
C ASN A 552 -86.03 28.24 19.75
N ILE A 553 -86.90 28.80 20.59
CA ILE A 553 -88.33 28.49 20.63
C ILE A 553 -89.06 29.66 19.95
N PRO A 554 -89.84 29.44 18.88
CA PRO A 554 -90.74 30.46 18.34
C PRO A 554 -92.02 30.57 19.17
N TYR A 555 -92.67 31.74 19.10
CA TYR A 555 -94.08 31.93 19.43
C TYR A 555 -94.96 31.50 18.25
#